data_AF-A0AAE8MAC9-F1
#
_entry.id   AF-A0AAE8MAC9-F1
#
_cell.length_a   1.000
_cell.length_b   1.000
_cell.length_c   1.000
_cell.angle_alpha   90.00
_cell.angle_beta   90.00
_cell.angle_gamma   90.00
#
_symmetry.space_group_name_H-M   'P 1'
#
loop_
_entity.id
_entity.type
_entity.pdbx_description
1 polymer ?
#
loop_
_entity_poly.entity_id
_entity_poly.type
_entity_poly.pdbx_seq_one_letter_code
_entity_poly.pdbx_strand_id
1 'polypeptide(L)'
;MQNLIVTVLVPWRPQRLRRIAERYARDLALDEIVVLRTYYGGVGDDNKMSRWVYDAAESFEVSNPGQDLFGDFEDRWWHVLDDASLFDTGSEKWQSVYGVLPELATPALQRNFFSQLGLGFAKEEILRVSETRELEEEDYEDTVAAAAVKGCWLLILDEAAFRDEEMLLVFRDMKGDVVRQIAIKPDEAKNLPHYRLRGSIRESGY
;
A
#
# COMPACT_ATOMS: atom_id res chain seq x y z
N MET A 1 -23.91 0.75 -35.61
CA MET A 1 -22.71 1.59 -35.34
C MET A 1 -22.38 1.68 -33.84
N GLN A 2 -23.37 1.66 -32.92
CA GLN A 2 -23.13 1.61 -31.46
C GLN A 2 -22.46 0.31 -30.97
N ASN A 3 -22.73 -0.85 -31.58
CA ASN A 3 -22.08 -2.11 -31.17
C ASN A 3 -20.56 -2.12 -31.40
N LEU A 4 -20.04 -1.49 -32.46
CA LEU A 4 -18.60 -1.49 -32.76
C LEU A 4 -17.79 -0.64 -31.79
N ILE A 5 -18.34 0.48 -31.29
CA ILE A 5 -17.69 1.32 -30.28
C ILE A 5 -17.58 0.56 -28.95
N VAL A 6 -18.63 -0.16 -28.56
CA VAL A 6 -18.62 -1.02 -27.38
C VAL A 6 -17.62 -2.16 -27.58
N THR A 7 -17.67 -2.91 -28.68
CA THR A 7 -16.75 -4.05 -28.91
C THR A 7 -15.27 -3.65 -29.02
N VAL A 8 -14.96 -2.44 -29.49
CA VAL A 8 -13.56 -1.95 -29.62
C VAL A 8 -13.06 -1.25 -28.35
N LEU A 9 -13.93 -0.65 -27.54
CA LEU A 9 -13.56 0.00 -26.27
C LEU A 9 -13.69 -0.90 -25.04
N VAL A 10 -14.47 -1.99 -25.11
CA VAL A 10 -14.61 -3.00 -24.03
C VAL A 10 -13.32 -3.77 -23.66
N PRO A 11 -12.24 -3.85 -24.47
CA PRO A 11 -10.98 -4.38 -23.97
C PRO A 11 -10.24 -3.42 -23.03
N TRP A 12 -10.67 -2.16 -22.91
CA TRP A 12 -9.99 -1.17 -22.08
C TRP A 12 -10.50 -1.25 -20.65
N ARG A 13 -9.57 -1.34 -19.69
CA ARG A 13 -9.88 -1.24 -18.26
C ARG A 13 -10.82 -0.05 -17.99
N PRO A 14 -11.78 -0.19 -17.05
CA PRO A 14 -12.62 0.90 -16.57
C PRO A 14 -11.85 2.20 -16.39
N GLN A 15 -12.45 3.34 -16.75
CA GLN A 15 -11.76 4.64 -16.69
C GLN A 15 -11.21 4.95 -15.30
N ARG A 16 -11.93 4.55 -14.23
CA ARG A 16 -11.47 4.68 -12.84
C ARG A 16 -10.15 3.93 -12.62
N LEU A 17 -10.06 2.66 -13.02
CA LEU A 17 -8.81 1.88 -12.93
C LEU A 17 -7.68 2.49 -13.73
N ARG A 18 -7.95 3.03 -14.92
CA ARG A 18 -6.91 3.69 -15.72
C ARG A 18 -6.36 4.95 -15.05
N ARG A 19 -7.21 5.74 -14.39
CA ARG A 19 -6.78 6.92 -13.62
C ARG A 19 -5.98 6.54 -12.40
N ILE A 20 -6.39 5.49 -11.68
CA ILE A 20 -5.64 4.94 -10.55
C ILE A 20 -4.28 4.47 -11.07
N ALA A 21 -4.23 3.59 -12.07
CA ALA A 21 -2.99 3.12 -12.67
C ALA A 21 -2.06 4.25 -13.14
N GLU A 22 -2.60 5.32 -13.73
CA GLU A 22 -1.82 6.50 -14.12
C GLU A 22 -1.17 7.21 -12.92
N ARG A 23 -1.86 7.29 -11.76
CA ARG A 23 -1.29 7.83 -10.52
C ARG A 23 -0.10 7.00 -10.06
N TYR A 24 -0.28 5.68 -9.90
CA TYR A 24 0.81 4.77 -9.51
C TYR A 24 2.00 4.86 -10.48
N ALA A 25 1.75 5.01 -11.80
CA ALA A 25 2.83 5.11 -12.78
C ALA A 25 3.62 6.43 -12.74
N ARG A 26 2.99 7.54 -12.31
CA ARG A 26 3.62 8.88 -12.27
C ARG A 26 4.25 9.17 -10.92
N ASP A 27 3.50 8.89 -9.88
CA ASP A 27 3.87 9.11 -8.50
C ASP A 27 4.43 7.76 -8.03
N LEU A 28 5.76 7.64 -8.02
CA LEU A 28 6.42 6.62 -7.21
C LEU A 28 5.99 6.94 -5.77
N ALA A 29 4.86 6.37 -5.36
CA ALA A 29 4.16 6.54 -4.08
C ALA A 29 5.00 5.95 -2.94
N LEU A 30 6.22 6.44 -2.83
CA LEU A 30 7.20 6.04 -1.83
C LEU A 30 6.74 6.64 -0.51
N ASP A 31 6.58 5.78 0.50
CA ASP A 31 6.06 6.07 1.85
C ASP A 31 4.53 6.28 1.99
N GLU A 32 3.72 6.01 0.96
CA GLU A 32 2.27 6.12 1.06
C GLU A 32 1.58 4.79 1.43
N ILE A 33 0.50 4.91 2.20
CA ILE A 33 -0.33 3.77 2.61
C ILE A 33 -1.56 3.74 1.72
N VAL A 34 -1.83 2.56 1.16
CA VAL A 34 -3.00 2.31 0.35
C VAL A 34 -3.92 1.35 1.09
N VAL A 35 -5.16 1.76 1.31
CA VAL A 35 -6.22 0.91 1.85
C VAL A 35 -6.87 0.17 0.69
N LEU A 36 -6.90 -1.16 0.76
CA LEU A 36 -7.57 -2.00 -0.22
C LEU A 36 -8.66 -2.81 0.46
N ARG A 37 -9.91 -2.55 0.08
CA ARG A 37 -11.04 -3.38 0.50
C ARG A 37 -11.30 -4.44 -0.57
N THR A 38 -11.38 -5.70 -0.14
CA THR A 38 -11.63 -6.83 -1.03
C THR A 38 -12.90 -7.62 -0.69
N TYR A 39 -13.54 -7.30 0.43
CA TYR A 39 -14.77 -7.95 0.88
C TYR A 39 -15.88 -6.94 1.21
N TYR A 40 -17.09 -7.25 0.78
CA TYR A 40 -18.26 -6.38 0.81
C TYR A 40 -19.49 -7.06 1.44
N GLY A 41 -19.41 -7.39 2.74
CA GLY A 41 -20.49 -8.08 3.48
C GLY A 41 -21.73 -7.24 3.81
N GLY A 42 -21.81 -5.99 3.33
CA GLY A 42 -22.96 -5.10 3.45
C GLY A 42 -22.78 -3.96 4.47
N VAL A 43 -23.89 -3.31 4.83
CA VAL A 43 -23.92 -2.02 5.56
C VAL A 43 -23.18 -2.07 6.91
N GLY A 44 -23.19 -3.21 7.59
CA GLY A 44 -22.44 -3.37 8.84
C GLY A 44 -20.93 -3.22 8.64
N ASP A 45 -20.40 -3.85 7.60
CA ASP A 45 -18.98 -3.80 7.27
C ASP A 45 -18.59 -2.46 6.63
N ASP A 46 -19.50 -1.83 5.88
CA ASP A 46 -19.31 -0.47 5.36
C ASP A 46 -19.08 0.54 6.49
N ASN A 47 -19.88 0.42 7.57
CA ASN A 47 -19.73 1.26 8.76
C ASN A 47 -18.43 0.95 9.51
N LYS A 48 -18.05 -0.34 9.62
CA LYS A 48 -16.77 -0.74 10.25
C LYS A 48 -15.59 -0.16 9.48
N MET A 49 -15.53 -0.35 8.16
CA MET A 49 -14.46 0.17 7.30
C MET A 49 -14.34 1.68 7.41
N SER A 50 -15.47 2.39 7.27
CA SER A 50 -15.50 3.85 7.40
C SER A 50 -14.92 4.27 8.75
N ARG A 51 -15.40 3.66 9.83
CA ARG A 51 -14.90 3.96 11.17
C ARG A 51 -13.39 3.70 11.29
N TRP A 52 -12.91 2.54 10.88
CA TRP A 52 -11.49 2.18 11.02
C TRP A 52 -10.57 3.12 10.24
N VAL A 53 -10.95 3.51 9.02
CA VAL A 53 -10.14 4.39 8.17
C VAL A 53 -10.23 5.85 8.64
N TYR A 54 -11.44 6.37 8.89
CA TYR A 54 -11.60 7.77 9.31
C TYR A 54 -11.11 8.02 10.74
N ASP A 55 -11.39 7.14 11.71
CA ASP A 55 -10.90 7.30 13.09
C ASP A 55 -9.36 7.23 13.13
N ALA A 56 -8.74 6.39 12.29
CA ALA A 56 -7.28 6.29 12.20
C ALA A 56 -6.66 7.56 11.59
N ALA A 57 -7.24 8.09 10.52
CA ALA A 57 -6.78 9.33 9.89
C ALA A 57 -6.91 10.53 10.84
N GLU A 58 -8.05 10.68 11.51
CA GLU A 58 -8.28 11.75 12.49
C GLU A 58 -7.30 11.64 13.67
N SER A 59 -7.15 10.43 14.22
CA SER A 59 -6.21 10.19 15.34
C SER A 59 -4.75 10.48 14.95
N PHE A 60 -4.37 10.19 13.70
CA PHE A 60 -3.05 10.48 13.18
C PHE A 60 -2.81 11.98 13.05
N GLU A 61 -3.78 12.74 12.51
CA GLU A 61 -3.70 14.19 12.32
C GLU A 61 -3.56 14.93 13.68
N VAL A 62 -4.25 14.47 14.73
CA VAL A 62 -4.09 15.03 16.09
C VAL A 62 -2.64 14.97 16.58
N SER A 63 -1.92 13.89 16.24
CA SER A 63 -0.52 13.69 16.64
C SER A 63 0.46 14.29 15.63
N ASN A 64 0.03 14.50 14.38
CA ASN A 64 0.84 15.00 13.26
C ASN A 64 0.06 16.09 12.50
N PRO A 65 -0.06 17.30 13.06
CA PRO A 65 -0.90 18.35 12.48
C PRO A 65 -0.49 18.70 11.04
N GLY A 66 -1.47 18.69 10.12
CA GLY A 66 -1.26 18.99 8.71
C GLY A 66 -0.73 17.83 7.87
N GLN A 67 -0.77 16.60 8.38
CA GLN A 67 -0.47 15.38 7.62
C GLN A 67 -1.71 14.48 7.57
N ASP A 68 -1.99 13.89 6.41
CA ASP A 68 -3.05 12.89 6.23
C ASP A 68 -2.43 11.48 6.10
N LEU A 69 -2.94 10.55 6.90
CA LEU A 69 -2.44 9.17 6.95
C LEU A 69 -2.64 8.42 5.62
N PHE A 70 -3.69 8.74 4.88
CA PHE A 70 -4.06 8.06 3.64
C PHE A 70 -4.05 9.01 2.44
N GLY A 71 -3.15 10.00 2.47
CA GLY A 71 -3.03 11.04 1.46
C GLY A 71 -4.10 12.12 1.57
N ASP A 72 -3.83 13.28 1.00
CA ASP A 72 -4.72 14.44 1.08
C ASP A 72 -6.15 14.10 0.63
N PHE A 73 -7.14 14.79 1.18
CA PHE A 73 -8.56 14.54 0.88
C PHE A 73 -8.87 14.51 -0.63
N GLU A 74 -8.20 15.35 -1.44
CA GLU A 74 -8.35 15.39 -2.89
C GLU A 74 -7.72 14.20 -3.62
N ASP A 75 -6.80 13.49 -2.99
CA ASP A 75 -6.08 12.34 -3.53
C ASP A 75 -6.53 10.98 -2.94
N ARG A 76 -7.32 10.98 -1.87
CA ARG A 76 -7.84 9.74 -1.24
C ARG A 76 -8.52 8.76 -2.22
N TRP A 77 -9.03 9.21 -3.37
CA TRP A 77 -9.67 8.36 -4.38
C TRP A 77 -8.75 7.30 -5.01
N TRP A 78 -7.42 7.43 -4.89
CA TRP A 78 -6.45 6.43 -5.34
C TRP A 78 -5.63 5.78 -4.21
N HIS A 79 -5.78 6.27 -2.97
CA HIS A 79 -5.27 5.65 -1.74
C HIS A 79 -6.27 4.71 -1.07
N VAL A 80 -7.56 5.04 -1.13
CA VAL A 80 -8.64 4.23 -0.53
C VAL A 80 -9.40 3.53 -1.65
N LEU A 81 -8.98 2.31 -1.94
CA LEU A 81 -9.53 1.45 -2.98
C LEU A 81 -10.77 0.72 -2.44
N ASP A 82 -11.89 1.45 -2.42
CA ASP A 82 -13.20 0.98 -1.99
C ASP A 82 -14.21 1.05 -3.17
N ASP A 83 -14.22 -0.01 -3.99
CA ASP A 83 -15.17 -0.18 -5.09
C ASP A 83 -15.43 -1.68 -5.32
N ALA A 84 -16.60 -2.16 -4.89
CA ALA A 84 -17.00 -3.57 -5.02
C ALA A 84 -16.99 -4.04 -6.48
N SER A 85 -17.30 -3.17 -7.44
CA SER A 85 -17.32 -3.55 -8.85
C SER A 85 -15.94 -3.83 -9.45
N LEU A 86 -14.88 -3.41 -8.74
CA LEU A 86 -13.49 -3.52 -9.18
C LEU A 86 -12.66 -4.44 -8.29
N PHE A 87 -12.92 -4.44 -6.99
CA PHE A 87 -12.01 -5.02 -5.99
C PHE A 87 -12.66 -6.11 -5.13
N ASP A 88 -13.95 -6.41 -5.30
CA ASP A 88 -14.56 -7.55 -4.61
C ASP A 88 -13.99 -8.86 -5.15
N THR A 89 -13.15 -9.52 -4.35
CA THR A 89 -12.55 -10.81 -4.66
C THR A 89 -13.30 -11.96 -3.99
N GLY A 90 -14.40 -11.68 -3.29
CA GLY A 90 -15.10 -12.65 -2.46
C GLY A 90 -14.18 -13.31 -1.45
N SER A 91 -14.15 -14.64 -1.43
CA SER A 91 -13.26 -15.44 -0.57
C SER A 91 -11.92 -15.80 -1.22
N GLU A 92 -11.63 -15.29 -2.42
CA GLU A 92 -10.28 -15.43 -2.99
C GLU A 92 -9.27 -14.65 -2.16
N LYS A 93 -8.00 -15.04 -2.27
CA LYS A 93 -6.93 -14.29 -1.60
C LYS A 93 -6.82 -12.91 -2.22
N TRP A 94 -6.62 -11.89 -1.40
CA TRP A 94 -6.54 -10.48 -1.81
C TRP A 94 -5.55 -10.22 -2.96
N GLN A 95 -4.51 -11.06 -3.14
CA GLN A 95 -3.56 -10.94 -4.25
C GLN A 95 -4.22 -11.09 -5.64
N SER A 96 -5.43 -11.65 -5.75
CA SER A 96 -6.14 -11.71 -7.04
C SER A 96 -6.45 -10.33 -7.61
N VAL A 97 -6.46 -9.28 -6.76
CA VAL A 97 -6.54 -7.87 -7.17
C VAL A 97 -5.47 -7.48 -8.19
N TYR A 98 -4.30 -8.15 -8.19
CA TYR A 98 -3.23 -7.87 -9.15
C TYR A 98 -3.59 -8.27 -10.59
N GLY A 99 -4.59 -9.14 -10.78
CA GLY A 99 -5.18 -9.38 -12.09
C GLY A 99 -5.95 -8.17 -12.64
N VAL A 100 -6.48 -7.33 -11.75
CA VAL A 100 -7.30 -6.15 -12.07
C VAL A 100 -6.46 -4.88 -12.11
N LEU A 101 -5.62 -4.67 -11.10
CA LEU A 101 -4.75 -3.51 -10.91
C LEU A 101 -3.31 -3.97 -10.60
N PRO A 102 -2.56 -4.50 -11.59
CA PRO A 102 -1.19 -4.95 -11.41
C PRO A 102 -0.23 -3.82 -11.03
N GLU A 103 -0.56 -2.57 -11.37
CA GLU A 103 0.19 -1.38 -10.95
C GLU A 103 0.23 -1.25 -9.44
N LEU A 104 -0.75 -1.83 -8.73
CA LEU A 104 -0.71 -1.91 -7.29
C LEU A 104 0.49 -2.73 -6.83
N ALA A 105 0.81 -3.85 -7.49
CA ALA A 105 1.96 -4.71 -7.17
C ALA A 105 3.27 -3.97 -7.42
N THR A 106 3.43 -3.39 -8.61
CA THR A 106 4.58 -2.55 -8.93
C THR A 106 4.18 -1.45 -9.91
N PRO A 107 4.40 -0.16 -9.59
CA PRO A 107 3.92 0.99 -10.38
C PRO A 107 4.48 1.05 -11.81
N ALA A 108 5.60 0.37 -12.05
CA ALA A 108 6.09 0.00 -13.36
C ALA A 108 6.91 -1.28 -13.20
N LEU A 109 7.05 -2.10 -14.24
CA LEU A 109 8.09 -3.14 -14.35
C LEU A 109 9.47 -2.45 -14.31
N GLN A 110 9.87 -1.89 -13.17
CA GLN A 110 11.22 -1.42 -12.91
C GLN A 110 12.06 -2.67 -12.69
N ARG A 111 12.42 -3.32 -13.81
CA ARG A 111 13.36 -4.44 -13.86
C ARG A 111 14.73 -4.10 -13.24
N ASN A 112 14.98 -2.81 -12.96
CA ASN A 112 16.21 -2.33 -12.36
C ASN A 112 15.92 -1.92 -10.91
N PHE A 113 16.01 -2.89 -10.00
CA PHE A 113 16.02 -2.70 -8.54
C PHE A 113 17.08 -1.66 -8.09
N PHE A 114 18.15 -1.51 -8.89
CA PHE A 114 19.17 -0.46 -8.77
C PHE A 114 18.87 0.76 -9.66
N SER A 115 17.61 1.20 -9.74
CA SER A 115 17.38 2.55 -10.22
C SER A 115 18.10 3.50 -9.24
N GLN A 116 18.69 4.59 -9.75
CA GLN A 116 19.46 5.54 -8.94
C GLN A 116 18.68 6.04 -7.71
N LEU A 117 17.35 5.94 -7.75
CA LEU A 117 16.42 6.23 -6.66
C LEU A 117 16.58 5.29 -5.47
N GLY A 118 16.45 3.96 -5.64
CA GLY A 118 16.59 3.01 -4.52
C GLY A 118 17.95 3.09 -3.84
N LEU A 119 19.01 3.25 -4.63
CA LEU A 119 20.37 3.45 -4.13
C LEU A 119 20.56 4.82 -3.45
N GLY A 120 19.87 5.85 -3.95
CA GLY A 120 19.83 7.18 -3.35
C GLY A 120 19.15 7.18 -1.99
N PHE A 121 18.01 6.50 -1.85
CA PHE A 121 17.29 6.35 -0.59
C PHE A 121 18.10 5.58 0.44
N ALA A 122 18.68 4.44 0.06
CA ALA A 122 19.55 3.68 0.95
C ALA A 122 20.71 4.54 1.45
N LYS A 123 21.34 5.31 0.55
CA LYS A 123 22.42 6.25 0.93
C LYS A 123 21.95 7.35 1.87
N GLU A 124 20.79 7.95 1.63
CA GLU A 124 20.25 9.02 2.50
C GLU A 124 19.93 8.50 3.90
N GLU A 125 19.30 7.32 4.00
CA GLU A 125 18.98 6.71 5.29
C GLU A 125 20.27 6.28 6.03
N ILE A 126 21.25 5.68 5.32
CA ILE A 126 22.57 5.35 5.88
C ILE A 126 23.26 6.60 6.43
N LEU A 127 23.23 7.71 5.67
CA LEU A 127 23.79 8.99 6.12
C LEU A 127 23.12 9.46 7.41
N ARG A 128 21.78 9.46 7.47
CA ARG A 128 21.03 9.86 8.68
C ARG A 128 21.37 9.00 9.91
N VAL A 129 21.48 7.69 9.75
CA VAL A 129 21.84 6.82 10.89
C VAL A 129 23.29 7.05 11.30
N SER A 130 24.21 7.20 10.33
CA SER A 130 25.63 7.47 10.58
C SER A 130 25.90 8.82 11.27
N GLU A 131 25.01 9.79 11.12
CA GLU A 131 25.07 11.08 11.84
C GLU A 131 24.79 10.92 13.34
N THR A 132 24.09 9.86 13.75
CA THR A 132 23.65 9.64 15.13
C THR A 132 24.47 8.59 15.89
N ARG A 133 25.09 7.63 15.18
CA ARG A 133 25.97 6.61 15.75
C ARG A 133 26.91 6.01 14.69
N GLU A 134 27.97 5.35 15.14
CA GLU A 134 28.75 4.46 14.25
C GLU A 134 27.88 3.29 13.81
N LEU A 135 28.00 2.91 12.53
CA LEU A 135 27.23 1.84 11.91
C LEU A 135 27.97 0.51 12.02
N GLU A 136 27.25 -0.52 12.46
CA GLU A 136 27.69 -1.92 12.35
C GLU A 136 27.21 -2.54 11.03
N GLU A 137 27.75 -3.70 10.65
CA GLU A 137 27.40 -4.38 9.38
C GLU A 137 25.89 -4.70 9.29
N GLU A 138 25.29 -5.12 10.42
CA GLU A 138 23.82 -5.30 10.55
C GLU A 138 23.04 -4.00 10.29
N ASP A 139 23.56 -2.84 10.71
CA ASP A 139 22.87 -1.56 10.50
C ASP A 139 22.80 -1.20 9.00
N TYR A 140 23.81 -1.56 8.22
CA TYR A 140 23.78 -1.39 6.77
C TYR A 140 22.77 -2.32 6.11
N GLU A 141 22.73 -3.59 6.52
CA GLU A 141 21.76 -4.58 6.02
C GLU A 141 20.32 -4.15 6.32
N ASP A 142 20.05 -3.75 7.57
CA ASP A 142 18.74 -3.26 7.99
C ASP A 142 18.33 -2.00 7.24
N THR A 143 19.27 -1.07 7.01
CA THR A 143 18.98 0.17 6.29
C THR A 143 18.72 -0.08 4.80
N VAL A 144 19.49 -0.98 4.18
CA VAL A 144 19.27 -1.38 2.79
C VAL A 144 17.95 -2.14 2.65
N ALA A 145 17.62 -3.03 3.58
CA ALA A 145 16.34 -3.72 3.63
C ALA A 145 15.18 -2.72 3.81
N ALA A 146 15.30 -1.77 4.74
CA ALA A 146 14.31 -0.72 4.94
C ALA A 146 14.13 0.17 3.71
N ALA A 147 15.20 0.43 2.95
CA ALA A 147 15.14 1.16 1.68
C ALA A 147 14.48 0.33 0.56
N ALA A 148 14.70 -0.99 0.53
CA ALA A 148 14.08 -1.88 -0.45
C ALA A 148 12.57 -2.07 -0.24
N VAL A 149 12.09 -1.90 0.99
CA VAL A 149 10.67 -1.98 1.40
C VAL A 149 9.99 -0.60 1.41
N LYS A 150 10.76 0.45 1.16
CA LYS A 150 10.27 1.82 1.09
C LYS A 150 9.34 1.93 -0.13
N GLY A 151 8.04 2.03 0.12
CA GLY A 151 7.11 2.61 -0.85
C GLY A 151 6.01 1.76 -1.47
N CYS A 152 5.46 0.77 -0.78
CA CYS A 152 4.24 0.10 -1.26
C CYS A 152 3.50 -0.65 -0.14
N TRP A 153 2.99 0.06 0.88
CA TRP A 153 2.23 -0.60 1.95
C TRP A 153 0.77 -0.74 1.58
N LEU A 154 0.23 -1.93 1.80
CA LEU A 154 -1.21 -2.18 1.66
C LEU A 154 -1.83 -2.47 3.02
N LEU A 155 -2.88 -1.74 3.35
CA LEU A 155 -3.79 -2.10 4.42
C LEU A 155 -4.99 -2.83 3.81
N ILE A 156 -5.03 -4.15 3.98
CA ILE A 156 -6.04 -5.03 3.38
C ILE A 156 -7.21 -5.18 4.34
N LEU A 157 -8.41 -4.95 3.81
CA LEU A 157 -9.70 -5.21 4.44
C LEU A 157 -10.41 -6.32 3.65
N ASP A 158 -10.09 -7.57 4.00
CA ASP A 158 -10.71 -8.78 3.45
C ASP A 158 -11.76 -9.37 4.40
N GLU A 159 -12.35 -10.50 4.04
CA GLU A 159 -13.37 -11.16 4.86
C GLU A 159 -12.88 -11.46 6.28
N ALA A 160 -11.61 -11.86 6.43
CA ALA A 160 -11.01 -12.13 7.74
C ALA A 160 -10.90 -10.84 8.56
N ALA A 161 -10.55 -9.72 7.94
CA ALA A 161 -10.45 -8.45 8.63
C ALA A 161 -11.76 -8.02 9.31
N PHE A 162 -12.90 -8.19 8.63
CA PHE A 162 -14.21 -7.85 9.21
C PHE A 162 -14.69 -8.85 10.27
N ARG A 163 -14.29 -10.12 10.12
CA ARG A 163 -14.65 -11.22 11.03
C ARG A 163 -13.84 -11.17 12.33
N ASP A 164 -12.54 -10.98 12.22
CA ASP A 164 -11.58 -11.06 13.32
C ASP A 164 -11.28 -9.68 13.91
N GLU A 165 -11.73 -8.61 13.25
CA GLU A 165 -11.50 -7.21 13.62
C GLU A 165 -10.01 -6.83 13.63
N GLU A 166 -9.25 -7.44 12.71
CA GLU A 166 -7.83 -7.21 12.51
C GLU A 166 -7.54 -6.96 11.04
N MET A 167 -6.97 -5.80 10.71
CA MET A 167 -6.61 -5.44 9.34
C MET A 167 -5.25 -6.03 8.99
N LEU A 168 -5.07 -6.48 7.75
CA LEU A 168 -3.81 -7.05 7.32
C LEU A 168 -2.92 -5.97 6.71
N LEU A 169 -1.84 -5.61 7.40
CA LEU A 169 -0.80 -4.74 6.88
C LEU A 169 0.24 -5.56 6.10
N VAL A 170 0.40 -5.24 4.82
CA VAL A 170 1.31 -5.92 3.90
C VAL A 170 2.42 -4.96 3.49
N PHE A 171 3.65 -5.38 3.74
CA PHE A 171 4.86 -4.74 3.25
C PHE A 171 5.33 -5.44 2.01
N ARG A 172 5.73 -4.65 1.01
CA ARG A 172 6.19 -5.14 -0.28
C ARG A 172 7.50 -4.47 -0.63
N ASP A 173 8.35 -5.20 -1.32
CA ASP A 173 9.52 -4.59 -1.95
C ASP A 173 9.13 -3.81 -3.21
N MET A 174 10.09 -3.11 -3.80
CA MET A 174 9.89 -2.34 -5.04
C MET A 174 9.50 -3.19 -6.27
N LYS A 175 9.66 -4.52 -6.21
CA LYS A 175 9.21 -5.46 -7.26
C LYS A 175 7.77 -5.91 -7.05
N GLY A 176 7.18 -5.57 -5.91
CA GLY A 176 5.84 -5.98 -5.52
C GLY A 176 5.80 -7.30 -4.76
N ASP A 177 6.95 -7.88 -4.45
CA ASP A 177 7.02 -9.11 -3.68
C ASP A 177 6.73 -8.82 -2.21
N VAL A 178 5.90 -9.67 -1.61
CA VAL A 178 5.55 -9.54 -0.19
C VAL A 178 6.74 -9.96 0.66
N VAL A 179 7.27 -9.01 1.44
CA VAL A 179 8.41 -9.22 2.35
C VAL A 179 7.97 -9.38 3.80
N ARG A 180 6.78 -8.87 4.14
CA ARG A 180 6.23 -8.99 5.50
C ARG A 180 4.72 -8.76 5.50
N GLN A 181 4.05 -9.46 6.42
CA GLN A 181 2.62 -9.30 6.70
C GLN A 181 2.41 -9.27 8.21
N ILE A 182 1.49 -8.43 8.68
CA ILE A 182 1.15 -8.29 10.09
C ILE A 182 -0.36 -8.03 10.20
N ALA A 183 -1.02 -8.73 11.11
CA ALA A 183 -2.37 -8.35 11.53
C ALA A 183 -2.27 -7.19 12.53
N ILE A 184 -3.03 -6.12 12.30
CA ILE A 184 -3.06 -4.93 13.16
C ILE A 184 -4.49 -4.63 13.58
N LYS A 185 -4.66 -4.11 14.78
CA LYS A 185 -5.99 -3.69 15.23
C LYS A 185 -6.33 -2.28 14.72
N PRO A 186 -7.62 -1.96 14.55
CA PRO A 186 -8.06 -0.63 14.10
C PRO A 186 -7.50 0.54 14.92
N ASP A 187 -7.38 0.40 16.23
CA ASP A 187 -6.84 1.42 17.14
C ASP A 187 -5.32 1.64 16.98
N GLU A 188 -4.62 0.67 16.39
CA GLU A 188 -3.19 0.75 16.09
C GLU A 188 -2.91 1.40 14.73
N ALA A 189 -3.90 1.57 13.86
CA ALA A 189 -3.71 2.07 12.50
C ALA A 189 -3.14 3.51 12.43
N LYS A 190 -3.41 4.34 13.44
CA LYS A 190 -2.74 5.65 13.57
C LYS A 190 -1.22 5.56 13.68
N ASN A 191 -0.68 4.41 14.07
CA ASN A 191 0.75 4.18 14.24
C ASN A 191 1.40 3.54 13.01
N LEU A 192 0.68 3.39 11.90
CA LEU A 192 1.17 2.71 10.69
C LEU A 192 2.58 3.16 10.27
N PRO A 193 2.91 4.47 10.22
CA PRO A 193 4.27 4.91 9.86
C PRO A 193 5.38 4.35 10.76
N HIS A 194 5.08 4.03 12.02
CA HIS A 194 6.04 3.45 12.96
C HIS A 194 6.30 1.96 12.75
N TYR A 195 5.43 1.23 12.03
CA TYR A 195 5.67 -0.19 11.76
C TYR A 195 6.85 -0.41 10.80
N ARG A 196 7.26 0.62 10.04
CA ARG A 196 8.52 0.62 9.26
C ARG A 196 9.74 0.28 10.11
N LEU A 197 9.75 0.75 11.36
CA LEU A 197 10.91 0.70 12.24
C LEU A 197 10.94 -0.52 13.15
N ARG A 198 9.93 -1.41 13.09
CA ARG A 198 9.75 -2.47 14.08
C ARG A 198 9.79 -3.84 13.44
N GLY A 199 10.78 -4.67 13.75
CA GLY A 199 10.81 -6.12 13.45
C GLY A 199 11.49 -6.49 12.13
N SER A 200 11.86 -7.77 12.00
CA SER A 200 12.62 -8.31 10.86
C SER A 200 11.81 -8.32 9.56
N ILE A 201 12.37 -7.72 8.50
CA ILE A 201 11.91 -7.87 7.12
C ILE A 201 12.44 -9.22 6.60
N ARG A 202 11.60 -10.04 5.96
CA ARG A 202 12.10 -11.28 5.33
C ARG A 202 12.65 -10.96 3.95
N GLU A 203 13.75 -11.61 3.58
CA GLU A 203 14.28 -11.52 2.21
C GLU A 203 13.21 -11.96 1.20
N SER A 204 13.03 -11.19 0.11
CA SER A 204 12.24 -11.68 -1.02
C SER A 204 13.01 -12.80 -1.69
N GLY A 205 12.37 -13.98 -1.80
CA GLY A 205 12.97 -15.15 -2.42
C GLY A 205 13.10 -14.93 -3.92
N TYR A 206 14.34 -14.76 -4.39
CA TYR A 206 14.68 -14.75 -5.81
C TYR A 206 15.03 -16.14 -6.34
#